data_AF-A0A0A0JLD8-F1
#
_entry.id   AF-A0A0A0JLD8-F1
#
_cell.length_a   1.000
_cell.length_b   1.000
_cell.length_c   1.000
_cell.angle_alpha   90.00
_cell.angle_beta   90.00
_cell.angle_gamma   90.00
#
_symmetry.space_group_name_H-M   'P 1'
#
loop_
_entity.id
_entity.type
_entity.pdbx_description
1 polymer ?
#
loop_
_entity_poly.entity_id
_entity_poly.type
_entity_poly.pdbx_seq_one_letter_code
_entity_poly.pdbx_strand_id
1 'polypeptide(L)'
;MVVLGLTSMLSNITTDAQLSGEDQVFFAIRRAASLVLNSGTAWAGISVLAGYLVCRPLASAVAGLLAGSGALVVHYGVGELTGLMPSGSFATNTFWFVAAAVTGAPLGLVGSLARSCSRWGLLARLVVPFGALVEPWAVGWWMGSTQSMAEHVSDLTAAAILTAAGLGGAALIVRRRRRGSPAGQD
;
A
#
# COMPACT_ATOMS: atom_id res chain seq x y z
N MET A 1 -8.82 -5.60 -2.72
CA MET A 1 -7.80 -6.62 -3.01
C MET A 1 -7.59 -6.82 -4.51
N VAL A 2 -8.60 -7.21 -5.30
CA VAL A 2 -8.44 -7.49 -6.75
C VAL A 2 -7.92 -6.29 -7.53
N VAL A 3 -8.52 -5.11 -7.35
CA VAL A 3 -8.08 -3.89 -8.06
C VAL A 3 -6.62 -3.59 -7.77
N LEU A 4 -6.19 -3.58 -6.51
CA LEU A 4 -4.79 -3.33 -6.16
C LEU A 4 -3.87 -4.40 -6.76
N GLY A 5 -4.21 -5.68 -6.65
CA GLY A 5 -3.41 -6.77 -7.19
C GLY A 5 -3.22 -6.66 -8.71
N LEU A 6 -4.31 -6.38 -9.44
CA LEU A 6 -4.26 -6.18 -10.89
C LEU A 6 -3.50 -4.91 -11.29
N THR A 7 -3.76 -3.77 -10.65
CA THR A 7 -3.08 -2.52 -11.02
C THR A 7 -1.60 -2.55 -10.67
N SER A 8 -1.24 -3.12 -9.52
CA SER A 8 0.15 -3.38 -9.13
C SER A 8 0.85 -4.30 -10.15
N MET A 9 0.20 -5.39 -10.57
CA MET A 9 0.74 -6.30 -11.59
C MET A 9 0.94 -5.57 -12.93
N LEU A 10 -0.09 -4.88 -13.42
CA LEU A 10 -0.04 -4.14 -14.70
C LEU A 10 1.04 -3.05 -14.67
N SER A 11 1.25 -2.39 -13.53
CA SER A 11 2.28 -1.35 -13.40
C SER A 11 3.71 -1.88 -13.53
N ASN A 12 3.92 -3.19 -13.38
CA ASN A 12 5.23 -3.83 -13.52
C ASN A 12 5.58 -4.18 -14.97
N ILE A 13 4.64 -4.12 -15.91
CA ILE A 13 4.90 -4.42 -17.32
C ILE A 13 5.82 -3.35 -17.90
N THR A 14 7.02 -3.74 -18.33
CA THR A 14 8.02 -2.86 -18.93
C THR A 14 8.18 -3.19 -20.40
N THR A 15 8.22 -2.18 -21.26
CA THR A 15 8.36 -2.33 -22.72
C THR A 15 9.83 -2.34 -23.15
N ASP A 16 10.12 -2.88 -24.33
CA ASP A 16 11.49 -2.95 -24.88
C ASP A 16 12.11 -1.55 -25.04
N ALA A 17 11.33 -0.54 -25.45
CA ALA A 17 11.79 0.85 -25.56
C ALA A 17 12.19 1.48 -24.21
N GLN A 18 11.60 1.01 -23.12
CA GLN A 18 11.98 1.43 -21.77
C GLN A 18 13.25 0.70 -21.30
N LEU A 19 13.41 -0.57 -21.68
CA LEU A 19 14.60 -1.37 -21.36
C LEU A 19 15.83 -0.92 -22.17
N SER A 20 15.64 -0.49 -23.42
CA SER A 20 16.69 0.09 -24.27
C SER A 20 17.06 1.52 -23.87
N GLY A 21 16.24 2.14 -23.01
CA GLY A 21 16.45 3.49 -22.52
C GLY A 21 16.03 4.61 -23.49
N GLU A 22 15.29 4.28 -24.54
CA GLU A 22 14.75 5.24 -25.51
C GLU A 22 13.57 6.05 -24.93
N ASP A 23 12.79 5.46 -24.01
CA ASP A 23 11.65 6.11 -23.37
C ASP A 23 11.79 6.26 -21.85
N GLN A 24 12.73 7.12 -21.45
CA GLN A 24 13.04 7.41 -20.04
C GLN A 24 11.89 8.08 -19.28
N VAL A 25 11.08 8.90 -19.98
CA VAL A 25 9.97 9.63 -19.35
C VAL A 25 8.84 8.67 -18.99
N PHE A 26 8.42 7.83 -19.93
CA PHE A 26 7.38 6.85 -19.66
C PHE A 26 7.85 5.79 -18.66
N PHE A 27 9.14 5.40 -18.71
CA PHE A 27 9.76 4.58 -17.67
C PHE A 27 9.63 5.21 -16.28
N ALA A 28 9.99 6.49 -16.12
CA ALA A 28 9.91 7.16 -14.83
C ALA A 28 8.46 7.22 -14.30
N ILE A 29 7.49 7.59 -15.14
CA ILE A 29 6.07 7.66 -14.76
C ILE A 29 5.56 6.29 -14.32
N ARG A 30 5.78 5.26 -15.14
CA ARG A 30 5.35 3.89 -14.85
C ARG A 30 5.99 3.37 -13.57
N ARG A 31 7.30 3.57 -13.41
CA ARG A 31 8.05 3.13 -12.22
C ARG A 31 7.53 3.83 -10.97
N ALA A 32 7.28 5.14 -11.02
CA ALA A 32 6.68 5.86 -9.89
C ALA A 32 5.30 5.30 -9.51
N ALA A 33 4.45 5.01 -10.50
CA ALA A 33 3.16 4.37 -10.27
C ALA A 33 3.33 2.97 -9.64
N SER A 34 4.27 2.17 -10.15
CA SER A 34 4.59 0.86 -9.60
C SER A 34 5.08 0.96 -8.15
N LEU A 35 5.99 1.88 -7.83
CA LEU A 35 6.45 2.07 -6.44
C LEU A 35 5.29 2.40 -5.49
N VAL A 36 4.38 3.29 -5.89
CA VAL A 36 3.22 3.64 -5.07
C VAL A 36 2.26 2.44 -4.89
N LEU A 37 1.97 1.72 -5.97
CA LEU A 37 1.05 0.56 -5.95
C LEU A 37 1.66 -0.65 -5.24
N ASN A 38 2.98 -0.77 -5.23
CA ASN A 38 3.73 -1.82 -4.56
C ASN A 38 4.26 -1.40 -3.18
N SER A 39 3.87 -0.22 -2.69
CA SER A 39 4.24 0.25 -1.36
C SER A 39 3.64 -0.63 -0.26
N GLY A 40 4.44 -0.97 0.74
CA GLY A 40 3.97 -1.70 1.92
C GLY A 40 2.77 -1.03 2.58
N THR A 41 2.70 0.30 2.53
CA THR A 41 1.54 1.07 3.00
C THR A 41 0.27 0.81 2.21
N ALA A 42 0.33 0.74 0.88
CA ALA A 42 -0.85 0.42 0.06
C ALA A 42 -1.37 -0.98 0.38
N TRP A 43 -0.46 -1.95 0.50
CA TRP A 43 -0.78 -3.34 0.84
C TRP A 43 -1.29 -3.50 2.28
N ALA A 44 -0.69 -2.82 3.25
CA ALA A 44 -1.22 -2.77 4.60
C ALA A 44 -2.61 -2.10 4.66
N GLY A 45 -2.78 -1.05 3.85
CA GLY A 45 -4.03 -0.30 3.73
C GLY A 45 -5.21 -1.15 3.29
N ILE A 46 -5.03 -2.12 2.38
CA ILE A 46 -6.13 -3.01 1.98
C ILE A 46 -6.56 -3.94 3.12
N SER A 47 -5.62 -4.42 3.93
CA SER A 47 -5.91 -5.30 5.07
C SER A 47 -6.62 -4.53 6.18
N VAL A 48 -6.18 -3.31 6.47
CA VAL A 48 -6.85 -2.40 7.41
C VAL A 48 -8.25 -2.04 6.91
N LEU A 49 -8.40 -1.70 5.63
CA LEU A 49 -9.70 -1.37 5.04
C LEU A 49 -10.66 -2.55 5.10
N ALA A 50 -10.20 -3.76 4.75
CA ALA A 50 -11.01 -4.97 4.84
C ALA A 50 -11.51 -5.21 6.27
N GLY A 51 -10.62 -5.06 7.27
CA GLY A 51 -10.99 -5.15 8.67
C GLY A 51 -11.97 -4.07 9.14
N TYR A 52 -11.83 -2.84 8.64
CA TYR A 52 -12.72 -1.70 8.94
C TYR A 52 -14.14 -1.88 8.42
N LEU A 53 -14.30 -2.56 7.28
CA LEU A 53 -15.60 -2.82 6.65
C LEU A 53 -16.41 -3.90 7.39
N VAL A 54 -15.78 -4.68 8.28
CA VAL A 54 -16.41 -5.77 9.03
C VAL A 54 -16.62 -5.36 10.49
N CYS A 55 -17.75 -5.76 11.08
CA CYS A 55 -18.15 -5.32 12.43
C CYS A 55 -17.63 -6.19 13.59
N ARG A 56 -17.18 -7.42 13.34
CA ARG A 56 -16.78 -8.38 14.38
C ARG A 56 -15.26 -8.57 14.38
N PRO A 57 -14.56 -8.54 15.53
CA PRO A 57 -13.10 -8.52 15.58
C PRO A 57 -12.45 -9.75 14.92
N LEU A 58 -12.97 -10.95 15.20
CA LEU A 58 -12.48 -12.17 14.53
C LEU A 58 -12.68 -12.12 13.02
N ALA A 59 -13.84 -11.63 12.57
CA ALA A 59 -14.13 -11.51 11.15
C ALA A 59 -13.27 -10.41 10.49
N SER A 60 -12.92 -9.34 11.20
CA SER A 60 -11.98 -8.31 10.73
C SER A 60 -10.56 -8.86 10.59
N ALA A 61 -10.10 -9.70 11.53
CA ALA A 61 -8.80 -10.37 11.42
C ALA A 61 -8.75 -11.28 10.18
N VAL A 62 -9.78 -12.12 10.00
CA VAL A 62 -9.89 -12.99 8.82
C VAL A 62 -9.98 -12.17 7.54
N ALA A 63 -10.76 -11.07 7.53
CA ALA A 63 -10.88 -10.20 6.36
C ALA A 63 -9.54 -9.55 5.98
N GLY A 64 -8.75 -9.08 6.95
CA GLY A 64 -7.42 -8.53 6.69
C GLY A 64 -6.46 -9.57 6.13
N LEU A 65 -6.45 -10.77 6.70
CA LEU A 65 -5.67 -11.92 6.20
C LEU A 65 -6.04 -12.25 4.74
N LEU A 66 -7.33 -12.47 4.47
CA LEU A 66 -7.81 -12.83 3.14
C LEU A 66 -7.59 -11.71 2.12
N ALA A 67 -7.73 -10.44 2.52
CA ALA A 67 -7.51 -9.32 1.63
C ALA A 67 -6.03 -9.21 1.20
N GLY A 68 -5.10 -9.30 2.16
CA GLY A 68 -3.66 -9.25 1.90
C GLY A 68 -3.19 -10.43 1.05
N SER A 69 -3.46 -11.65 1.51
CA SER A 69 -3.06 -12.87 0.79
C SER A 69 -3.78 -12.98 -0.56
N GLY A 70 -5.07 -12.65 -0.63
CA GLY A 70 -5.84 -12.66 -1.87
C GLY A 70 -5.33 -11.66 -2.90
N ALA A 71 -4.86 -10.47 -2.47
CA ALA A 71 -4.21 -9.53 -3.39
C ALA A 71 -2.90 -10.09 -3.96
N LEU A 72 -2.11 -10.83 -3.18
CA LEU A 72 -0.89 -11.50 -3.66
C LEU A 72 -1.21 -12.64 -4.62
N VAL A 73 -2.24 -13.43 -4.33
CA VAL A 73 -2.72 -14.47 -5.26
C VAL A 73 -3.12 -13.85 -6.58
N VAL A 74 -3.82 -12.72 -6.57
CA VAL A 74 -4.16 -12.01 -7.80
C VAL A 74 -2.90 -11.48 -8.48
N HIS A 75 -2.01 -10.81 -7.76
CA HIS A 75 -0.81 -10.21 -8.34
C HIS A 75 0.12 -11.23 -9.01
N TYR A 76 0.56 -12.25 -8.26
CA TYR A 76 1.49 -13.26 -8.77
C TYR A 76 0.80 -14.35 -9.57
N GLY A 77 -0.38 -14.82 -9.11
CA GLY A 77 -1.08 -15.92 -9.76
C GLY A 77 -1.67 -15.51 -11.11
N VAL A 78 -2.34 -14.36 -11.21
CA VAL A 78 -2.83 -13.88 -12.51
C VAL A 78 -1.64 -13.49 -13.40
N GLY A 79 -0.61 -12.85 -12.86
CA GLY A 79 0.59 -12.50 -13.61
C GLY A 79 1.25 -13.72 -14.25
N GLU A 80 1.40 -14.80 -13.50
CA GLU A 80 1.97 -16.05 -13.98
C GLU A 80 1.04 -16.76 -14.99
N LEU A 81 -0.26 -16.87 -14.69
CA LEU A 81 -1.24 -17.52 -15.59
C LEU A 81 -1.42 -16.80 -16.93
N THR A 82 -1.24 -15.48 -16.95
CA THR A 82 -1.34 -14.66 -18.17
C THR A 82 -0.02 -14.53 -18.93
N GLY A 83 1.09 -15.06 -18.38
CA GLY A 83 2.43 -14.92 -18.95
C GLY A 83 3.05 -13.53 -18.79
N LEU A 84 2.42 -12.64 -18.00
CA LEU A 84 2.93 -11.31 -17.69
C LEU A 84 4.06 -11.32 -16.64
N MET A 85 4.17 -12.43 -15.90
CA MET A 85 5.28 -12.71 -15.00
C MET A 85 5.94 -14.06 -15.34
N PRO A 86 7.24 -14.23 -15.07
CA PRO A 86 7.92 -15.51 -15.29
C PRO A 86 7.26 -16.67 -14.55
N SER A 87 7.31 -17.87 -15.14
CA SER A 87 6.86 -19.10 -14.49
C SER A 87 7.57 -19.32 -13.15
N GLY A 88 6.84 -19.69 -12.10
CA GLY A 88 7.35 -19.84 -10.74
C GLY A 88 7.37 -18.55 -9.92
N SER A 89 6.89 -17.42 -10.46
CA SER A 89 6.79 -16.13 -9.72
C SER A 89 5.97 -16.26 -8.44
N PHE A 90 4.92 -17.09 -8.45
CA PHE A 90 4.14 -17.36 -7.24
C PHE A 90 4.99 -18.02 -6.14
N ALA A 91 5.76 -19.05 -6.50
CA ALA A 91 6.56 -19.83 -5.55
C ALA A 91 7.78 -19.05 -5.03
N THR A 92 8.47 -18.30 -5.90
CA THR A 92 9.66 -17.51 -5.52
C THR A 92 9.32 -16.35 -4.59
N ASN A 93 8.07 -15.89 -4.59
CA ASN A 93 7.59 -14.79 -3.74
C ASN A 93 6.85 -15.27 -2.48
N THR A 94 7.09 -16.51 -2.04
CA THR A 94 6.47 -17.10 -0.82
C THR A 94 6.66 -16.22 0.42
N PHE A 95 7.79 -15.51 0.54
CA PHE A 95 8.02 -14.64 1.69
C PHE A 95 6.97 -13.52 1.81
N TRP A 96 6.45 -13.00 0.70
CA TRP A 96 5.37 -12.01 0.72
C TRP A 96 4.05 -12.61 1.19
N PHE A 97 3.76 -13.86 0.81
CA PHE A 97 2.59 -14.58 1.32
C PHE A 97 2.67 -14.80 2.83
N VAL A 98 3.86 -15.15 3.34
CA VAL A 98 4.11 -15.26 4.79
C VAL A 98 3.93 -13.90 5.46
N ALA A 99 4.52 -12.83 4.92
CA ALA A 99 4.36 -11.49 5.46
C ALA A 99 2.88 -11.06 5.51
N ALA A 100 2.12 -11.30 4.44
CA ALA A 100 0.69 -11.04 4.40
C ALA A 100 -0.09 -11.91 5.40
N ALA A 101 0.30 -13.17 5.59
CA ALA A 101 -0.34 -14.05 6.55
C ALA A 101 -0.11 -13.59 8.00
N VAL A 102 1.12 -13.21 8.32
CA VAL A 102 1.54 -12.76 9.65
C VAL A 102 0.94 -11.39 9.98
N THR A 103 0.95 -10.46 9.03
CA THR A 103 0.52 -9.07 9.27
C THR A 103 -0.95 -8.82 8.96
N GLY A 104 -1.58 -9.62 8.09
CA GLY A 104 -2.95 -9.38 7.62
C GLY A 104 -4.00 -9.43 8.73
N ALA A 105 -3.93 -10.42 9.62
CA ALA A 105 -4.85 -10.52 10.76
C ALA A 105 -4.69 -9.36 11.76
N PRO A 106 -3.47 -9.02 12.24
CA PRO A 106 -3.25 -7.83 13.05
C PRO A 106 -3.75 -6.54 12.40
N LEU A 107 -3.47 -6.34 11.10
CA LEU A 107 -3.91 -5.15 10.37
C LEU A 107 -5.43 -5.11 10.21
N GLY A 108 -6.08 -6.26 10.03
CA GLY A 108 -7.54 -6.38 10.06
C GLY A 108 -8.14 -5.93 11.39
N LEU A 109 -7.51 -6.30 12.52
CA LEU A 109 -7.91 -5.83 13.85
C LEU A 109 -7.71 -4.33 14.03
N VAL A 110 -6.62 -3.76 13.49
CA VAL A 110 -6.42 -2.30 13.43
C VAL A 110 -7.58 -1.64 12.68
N GLY A 111 -8.01 -2.23 11.56
CA GLY A 111 -9.21 -1.79 10.83
C GLY A 111 -10.46 -1.76 11.70
N SER A 112 -10.72 -2.81 12.47
CA SER A 112 -11.83 -2.86 13.43
C SER A 112 -11.72 -1.77 14.50
N LEU A 113 -10.54 -1.58 15.09
CA LEU A 113 -10.29 -0.57 16.12
C LEU A 113 -10.50 0.85 15.59
N ALA A 114 -10.14 1.09 14.32
CA ALA A 114 -10.34 2.36 13.64
C ALA A 114 -11.81 2.77 13.53
N ARG A 115 -12.77 1.89 13.79
CA ARG A 115 -14.20 2.27 13.89
C ARG A 115 -14.52 2.99 15.19
N SER A 116 -13.78 2.75 16.27
CA SER A 116 -14.10 3.32 17.58
C SER A 116 -13.91 4.85 17.60
N CYS A 117 -14.75 5.54 18.37
CA CYS A 117 -14.60 6.99 18.64
C CYS A 117 -13.54 7.31 19.71
N SER A 118 -12.86 6.27 20.22
CA SER A 118 -11.87 6.38 21.28
C SER A 118 -10.53 6.96 20.77
N ARG A 119 -9.63 7.29 21.70
CA ARG A 119 -8.23 7.65 21.37
C ARG A 119 -7.54 6.52 20.60
N TRP A 120 -7.81 5.25 20.93
CA TRP A 120 -7.30 4.09 20.23
C TRP A 120 -7.82 3.98 18.80
N GLY A 121 -9.08 4.35 18.56
CA GLY A 121 -9.63 4.42 17.21
C GLY A 121 -9.00 5.51 16.36
N LEU A 122 -8.62 6.64 16.96
CA LEU A 122 -7.82 7.64 16.26
C LEU A 122 -6.44 7.08 15.87
N LEU A 123 -5.73 6.47 16.83
CA LEU A 123 -4.40 5.89 16.56
C LEU A 123 -4.47 4.83 15.45
N ALA A 124 -5.47 3.96 15.50
CA ALA A 124 -5.71 2.95 14.47
C ALA A 124 -5.95 3.55 13.08
N ARG A 125 -6.69 4.67 12.98
CA ARG A 125 -6.88 5.40 11.70
C ARG A 125 -5.59 6.01 11.17
N LEU A 126 -4.64 6.34 12.04
CA LEU A 126 -3.37 6.98 11.66
C LEU A 126 -2.31 5.97 11.22
N VAL A 127 -2.51 4.65 11.41
CA VAL A 127 -1.54 3.63 11.02
C VAL A 127 -1.17 3.71 9.54
N VAL A 128 -2.16 3.77 8.65
CA VAL A 128 -1.91 3.83 7.19
C VAL A 128 -1.29 5.18 6.77
N PRO A 129 -1.84 6.35 7.18
CA PRO A 129 -1.19 7.63 6.91
C PRO A 129 0.24 7.74 7.45
N PHE A 130 0.50 7.18 8.64
CA PHE A 130 1.82 7.17 9.23
C PHE A 130 2.78 6.29 8.44
N GLY A 131 2.34 5.10 8.01
CA GLY A 131 3.09 4.25 7.08
C GLY A 131 3.50 5.02 5.81
N ALA A 132 2.56 5.75 5.21
CA ALA A 132 2.82 6.53 3.99
C ALA A 132 3.88 7.62 4.19
N LEU A 133 3.99 8.18 5.39
CA LEU A 133 5.01 9.18 5.73
C LEU A 133 6.38 8.56 5.97
N VAL A 134 6.43 7.40 6.62
CA VAL A 134 7.68 6.77 7.06
C VAL A 134 8.31 5.94 5.95
N GLU A 135 7.50 5.27 5.13
CA GLU A 135 7.97 4.33 4.12
C GLU A 135 9.00 4.92 3.14
N PRO A 136 8.81 6.12 2.57
CA PRO A 136 9.82 6.71 1.67
C PRO A 136 11.19 6.91 2.33
N TRP A 137 11.25 7.11 3.64
CA TRP A 137 12.50 7.21 4.40
C TRP A 137 13.09 5.84 4.70
N ALA A 138 12.26 4.88 5.10
CA ALA A 138 12.69 3.53 5.44
C ALA A 138 13.28 2.79 4.23
N VAL A 139 12.72 3.01 3.04
CA VAL A 139 13.17 2.39 1.78
C VAL A 139 14.21 3.26 1.05
N GLY A 140 14.46 4.49 1.53
CA GLY A 140 15.49 5.38 0.97
C GLY A 140 15.09 6.08 -0.34
N TRP A 141 13.80 6.14 -0.67
CA TRP A 141 13.34 6.82 -1.90
C TRP A 141 13.65 8.32 -1.92
N TRP A 142 13.78 8.96 -0.74
CA TRP A 142 14.24 10.35 -0.66
C TRP A 142 15.70 10.56 -1.04
N MET A 143 16.53 9.52 -0.90
CA MET A 143 17.93 9.56 -1.32
C MET A 143 18.06 9.35 -2.83
N GLY A 144 17.05 8.72 -3.42
CA GLY A 144 16.95 8.41 -4.84
C GLY A 144 17.98 7.38 -5.30
N SER A 145 17.67 6.66 -6.36
CA SER A 145 18.63 5.76 -6.99
C SER A 145 19.82 6.53 -7.58
N THR A 146 20.97 5.89 -7.63
CA THR A 146 22.17 6.39 -8.33
C THR A 146 22.34 5.77 -9.72
N GLN A 147 21.43 4.88 -10.14
CA GLN A 147 21.58 4.10 -11.38
C GLN A 147 21.21 4.90 -12.62
N SER A 148 20.12 5.68 -12.57
CA SER A 148 19.71 6.54 -13.68
C SER A 148 18.90 7.75 -13.19
N MET A 149 18.88 8.82 -14.00
CA MET A 149 18.08 10.02 -13.71
C MET A 149 16.57 9.69 -13.66
N ALA A 150 16.09 8.78 -14.51
CA ALA A 150 14.69 8.39 -14.55
C ALA A 150 14.27 7.59 -13.30
N GLU A 151 15.14 6.71 -12.81
CA GLU A 151 14.93 6.04 -11.53
C GLU A 151 14.97 7.02 -10.36
N HIS A 152 15.92 7.95 -10.35
CA HIS A 152 16.03 8.99 -9.32
C HIS A 152 14.75 9.86 -9.25
N VAL A 153 14.27 10.34 -10.40
CA VAL A 153 13.03 11.14 -10.48
C VAL A 153 11.81 10.32 -10.03
N SER A 154 11.73 9.05 -10.41
CA SER A 154 10.59 8.21 -10.04
C SER A 154 10.56 7.84 -8.55
N ASP A 155 11.73 7.64 -7.92
CA ASP A 155 11.84 7.49 -6.46
C ASP A 155 11.33 8.73 -5.73
N LEU A 156 11.84 9.91 -6.10
CA LEU A 156 11.42 11.18 -5.49
C LEU A 156 9.93 11.45 -5.72
N THR A 157 9.42 11.13 -6.90
CA THR A 157 7.99 11.30 -7.24
C THR A 157 7.12 10.38 -6.38
N ALA A 158 7.48 9.10 -6.24
CA ALA A 158 6.75 8.16 -5.39
C ALA A 158 6.81 8.57 -3.91
N ALA A 159 7.99 9.02 -3.45
CA ALA A 159 8.19 9.55 -2.09
C ALA A 159 7.29 10.76 -1.82
N ALA A 160 7.23 11.71 -2.75
CA ALA A 160 6.36 12.88 -2.66
C ALA A 160 4.88 12.51 -2.64
N ILE A 161 4.45 11.58 -3.50
CA ILE A 161 3.05 11.11 -3.56
C ILE A 161 2.64 10.45 -2.25
N LEU A 162 3.43 9.49 -1.72
CA LEU A 162 3.12 8.83 -0.46
C LEU A 162 3.12 9.82 0.71
N THR A 163 4.10 10.72 0.76
CA THR A 163 4.18 11.74 1.81
C THR A 163 2.96 12.66 1.79
N ALA A 164 2.56 13.14 0.61
CA ALA A 164 1.38 13.98 0.45
C ALA A 164 0.09 13.24 0.83
N ALA A 165 -0.04 11.96 0.44
CA ALA A 165 -1.17 11.12 0.81
C ALA A 165 -1.23 10.89 2.33
N GLY A 166 -0.08 10.66 2.98
CA GLY A 166 0.03 10.51 4.43
C GLY A 166 -0.36 11.79 5.18
N LEU A 167 0.19 12.94 4.79
CA LEU A 167 -0.15 14.24 5.38
C LEU A 167 -1.64 14.57 5.17
N GLY A 168 -2.14 14.39 3.94
CA GLY A 168 -3.53 14.63 3.60
C GLY A 168 -4.49 13.73 4.37
N GLY A 169 -4.20 12.43 4.44
CA GLY A 169 -4.96 11.45 5.21
C GLY A 169 -5.01 11.79 6.70
N ALA A 170 -3.86 12.07 7.30
CA ALA A 170 -3.77 12.47 8.70
C ALA A 170 -4.54 13.77 8.99
N ALA A 171 -4.39 14.78 8.12
CA ALA A 171 -5.11 16.05 8.25
C ALA A 171 -6.63 15.86 8.18
N LEU A 172 -7.12 15.03 7.24
CA LEU A 172 -8.54 14.72 7.13
C LEU A 172 -9.08 14.00 8.37
N ILE A 173 -8.34 13.04 8.92
CA ILE A 173 -8.72 12.32 10.13
C ILE A 173 -8.82 13.29 11.33
N VAL A 174 -7.82 14.16 11.51
CA VAL A 174 -7.80 15.14 12.61
C VAL A 174 -8.92 16.17 12.44
N ARG A 175 -9.14 16.69 11.23
CA ARG A 175 -10.23 17.64 10.94
C ARG A 175 -11.61 17.05 11.21
N ARG A 176 -11.85 15.79 10.81
CA ARG A 176 -13.12 15.09 11.09
C ARG A 176 -13.35 14.90 12.59
N ARG A 177 -12.29 14.57 13.35
CA ARG A 177 -12.39 14.45 14.80
C ARG A 177 -12.75 15.78 15.46
N ARG A 178 -12.10 16.89 15.06
CA ARG A 178 -12.38 18.23 15.60
C ARG A 178 -13.81 18.68 15.31
N ARG A 179 -14.36 18.34 14.14
CA ARG A 179 -15.75 18.66 13.78
C ARG A 179 -16.79 17.81 14.52
N GLY A 180 -16.41 16.61 14.97
CA GLY A 180 -17.28 15.70 15.71
C GLY A 180 -17.27 15.87 17.23
N SER A 181 -16.40 16.72 17.77
CA SER A 181 -16.44 17.13 19.19
C SER A 181 -17.25 18.42 19.30
N PRO A 182 -18.47 18.39 19.88
CA PRO A 182 -19.18 19.61 20.22
C PRO A 182 -18.32 20.42 21.21
N ALA A 183 -18.30 21.74 21.05
CA ALA A 183 -17.75 22.62 22.06
C ALA A 183 -18.52 22.41 23.38
N GLY A 184 -17.78 22.17 24.47
CA GLY A 184 -18.29 22.26 25.85
C GLY A 184 -18.79 20.95 26.46
N GLN A 185 -17.98 20.39 27.37
CA GLN A 185 -18.39 19.85 28.67
C GLN A 185 -17.11 19.36 29.39
N ASP A 186 -16.42 20.31 30.02
CA ASP A 186 -15.68 20.10 31.27
C ASP A 186 -16.57 20.63 32.41
#